data_AF-C1N211-F1
#
_entry.id   AF-C1N211-F1
#
_cell.length_a   1.000
_cell.length_b   1.000
_cell.length_c   1.000
_cell.angle_alpha   90.00
_cell.angle_beta   90.00
_cell.angle_gamma   90.00
#
_symmetry.space_group_name_H-M   'P 1'
#
loop_
_entity.id
_entity.type
_entity.pdbx_description
1 polymer ?
#
loop_
_entity_poly.entity_id
_entity_poly.type
_entity_poly.pdbx_seq_one_letter_code
_entity_poly.pdbx_strand_id
1 'polypeptide(L)'
;MARVAGACRVAERVGAVGTARRRDDRGARVARAVDSPRRARRRRPTSSSLAAAPSPSSSSSPRVLSETAAADVAADVDALRAHYAREGWVVVRGVVSRAVVDALQLATDALEASVADVTASTTRFGVFFEVQSRSGRKGEPARSPGALRKVSSPGKRHAAFARLTRDARVLEVVERVCGVRDGAKCVVHQLPRGAGTPFPFHQDASFLKPLARERYESFGGANVVVAMDRSDPANGGFTVLGRTHEGGDMTRETRDSYDTSGDGEASVFDVSHLACETLEPGDGIFFHPLLAHGSGSNVSDRRRRIATLWYVGGEDRERGRRR
;
A
#
# COMPACT_ATOMS: atom_id res chain seq x y z
N MET A 1 49.72 -56.32 -14.42
CA MET A 1 50.72 -55.58 -15.21
C MET A 1 50.15 -54.19 -15.46
N ALA A 2 50.47 -53.19 -14.62
CA ALA A 2 51.58 -52.21 -14.77
C ALA A 2 51.48 -51.47 -16.12
N ARG A 3 51.45 -50.13 -16.24
CA ARG A 3 52.16 -49.04 -15.52
C ARG A 3 51.71 -47.71 -16.22
N VAL A 4 51.41 -46.57 -15.58
CA VAL A 4 52.25 -45.38 -15.20
C VAL A 4 51.29 -44.16 -15.27
N ALA A 5 51.38 -43.00 -14.61
CA ALA A 5 51.81 -42.47 -13.31
C ALA A 5 51.50 -40.94 -13.34
N GLY A 6 51.54 -40.28 -12.17
CA GLY A 6 51.63 -38.80 -12.01
C GLY A 6 50.33 -38.16 -11.50
N ALA A 7 50.04 -37.98 -10.21
CA ALA A 7 50.77 -37.52 -9.02
C ALA A 7 51.12 -36.01 -9.01
N CYS A 8 50.33 -35.23 -8.26
CA CYS A 8 50.86 -34.21 -7.35
C CYS A 8 49.83 -33.86 -6.25
N ARG A 9 50.20 -34.18 -5.00
CA ARG A 9 49.59 -33.73 -3.74
C ARG A 9 50.64 -32.91 -2.99
N VAL A 10 50.23 -31.81 -2.35
CA VAL A 10 50.87 -31.19 -1.18
C VAL A 10 49.75 -30.40 -0.48
N ALA A 11 49.59 -30.26 0.82
CA ALA A 11 49.79 -31.09 2.01
C ALA A 11 49.02 -30.34 3.13
N GLU A 12 48.41 -31.07 4.05
CA GLU A 12 47.79 -30.54 5.26
C GLU A 12 48.85 -29.98 6.23
N ARG A 13 48.45 -29.06 7.12
CA ARG A 13 48.72 -29.23 8.56
C ARG A 13 47.84 -28.35 9.47
N VAL A 14 47.44 -29.02 10.55
CA VAL A 14 46.61 -28.66 11.68
C VAL A 14 47.39 -27.82 12.70
N GLY A 15 46.71 -26.95 13.45
CA GLY A 15 47.26 -26.29 14.64
C GLY A 15 46.18 -25.62 15.50
N ALA A 16 46.10 -26.07 16.76
CA ALA A 16 45.01 -25.89 17.72
C ALA A 16 45.09 -24.60 18.58
N VAL A 17 43.90 -24.21 19.10
CA VAL A 17 43.58 -23.71 20.47
C VAL A 17 44.36 -22.51 21.05
N GLY A 18 43.61 -21.48 21.48
CA GLY A 18 44.08 -20.46 22.42
C GLY A 18 42.95 -19.53 22.88
N THR A 19 42.64 -19.57 24.17
CA THR A 19 41.52 -18.92 24.86
C THR A 19 41.83 -17.50 25.35
N ALA A 20 40.73 -16.80 25.69
CA ALA A 20 40.61 -15.70 26.65
C ALA A 20 41.01 -14.27 26.20
N ARG A 21 40.08 -13.31 26.32
CA ARG A 21 39.78 -12.59 27.58
C ARG A 21 38.62 -11.62 27.38
N ARG A 22 37.60 -11.77 28.24
CA ARG A 22 36.65 -10.71 28.60
C ARG A 22 37.40 -9.63 29.38
N ARG A 23 37.13 -8.36 29.08
CA ARG A 23 37.29 -7.27 30.04
C ARG A 23 35.96 -6.52 30.13
N ASP A 24 35.38 -6.60 31.32
CA ASP A 24 34.49 -5.59 31.86
C ASP A 24 35.21 -4.24 31.83
N ASP A 25 34.48 -3.17 31.51
CA ASP A 25 34.69 -1.91 32.20
C ASP A 25 33.35 -1.24 32.52
N ARG A 26 33.21 -0.91 33.79
CA ARG A 26 32.10 -0.19 34.39
C ARG A 26 32.39 1.30 34.31
N GLY A 27 31.33 2.09 34.19
CA GLY A 27 31.25 3.35 34.91
C GLY A 27 31.07 4.60 34.05
N ALA A 28 29.83 5.10 34.01
CA ALA A 28 29.55 6.52 34.15
C ALA A 28 28.07 6.71 34.50
N ARG A 29 27.77 6.86 35.80
CA ARG A 29 26.60 7.60 36.28
C ARG A 29 27.07 9.03 36.54
N VAL A 30 26.43 10.01 35.90
CA VAL A 30 26.31 11.36 36.46
C VAL A 30 24.87 11.81 36.23
N ALA A 31 24.22 12.17 37.33
CA ALA A 31 22.90 12.77 37.40
C ALA A 31 23.01 14.30 37.39
N ARG A 32 21.98 14.97 36.85
CA ARG A 32 21.31 16.20 37.34
C ARG A 32 20.54 16.81 36.16
N ALA A 33 19.21 16.82 36.15
CA ALA A 33 18.25 17.58 36.97
C ALA A 33 17.87 18.94 36.31
N VAL A 34 16.57 19.05 36.06
CA VAL A 34 15.68 20.23 36.06
C VAL A 34 16.04 21.45 35.20
N ASP A 35 15.12 21.83 34.30
CA ASP A 35 14.30 23.03 34.54
C ASP A 35 12.96 22.98 33.78
N SER A 36 11.91 23.46 34.44
CA SER A 36 10.53 23.54 33.92
C SER A 36 10.25 24.99 33.52
N PRO A 37 9.61 25.27 32.36
CA PRO A 37 9.27 26.64 32.02
C PRO A 37 8.04 27.12 32.82
N ARG A 38 8.25 28.22 33.55
CA ARG A 38 7.23 28.95 34.29
C ARG A 38 6.10 29.42 33.37
N ARG A 39 4.87 29.13 33.80
CA ARG A 39 3.61 29.72 33.35
C ARG A 39 3.60 31.24 33.56
N ALA A 40 3.44 32.00 32.48
CA ALA A 40 2.95 33.37 32.54
C ALA A 40 1.47 33.40 32.13
N ARG A 41 0.65 33.98 33.02
CA ARG A 41 -0.79 34.18 32.89
C ARG A 41 -1.06 35.69 32.74
N ARG A 42 -2.16 36.01 32.05
CA ARG A 42 -2.88 37.31 31.92
C ARG A 42 -2.31 38.20 30.78
N ARG A 43 -3.12 38.90 29.98
CA ARG A 43 -4.41 39.56 30.22
C ARG A 43 -5.31 39.58 28.96
N ARG A 44 -6.63 39.54 29.19
CA ARG A 44 -7.68 40.01 28.26
C ARG A 44 -7.63 41.53 28.14
N PRO A 45 -8.07 42.08 27.01
CA PRO A 45 -8.91 43.28 27.01
C PRO A 45 -10.31 42.98 26.45
N THR A 46 -11.21 43.83 26.90
CA THR A 46 -12.67 43.89 26.73
C THR A 46 -13.09 44.55 25.41
N SER A 47 -14.35 44.29 25.02
CA SER A 47 -15.27 45.03 24.12
C SER A 47 -14.83 46.44 23.67
N SER A 48 -15.08 46.91 22.44
CA SER A 48 -16.38 47.00 21.77
C SER A 48 -16.20 47.41 20.29
N SER A 49 -17.18 47.09 19.45
CA SER A 49 -17.79 47.99 18.45
C SER A 49 -18.48 47.16 17.36
N LEU A 50 -19.80 47.30 17.32
CA LEU A 50 -20.71 46.79 16.30
C LEU A 50 -20.43 47.48 14.95
N ALA A 51 -20.24 46.68 13.90
CA ALA A 51 -20.45 47.10 12.52
C ALA A 51 -21.18 45.96 11.80
N ALA A 52 -22.32 46.28 11.22
CA ALA A 52 -23.23 45.35 10.57
C ALA A 52 -22.57 44.66 9.36
N ALA A 53 -22.66 43.32 9.32
CA ALA A 53 -22.25 42.53 8.17
C ALA A 53 -23.48 42.26 7.26
N PRO A 54 -23.37 42.41 5.94
CA PRO A 54 -24.41 42.02 5.01
C PRO A 54 -24.47 40.49 4.88
N SER A 55 -25.68 39.95 4.91
CA SER A 55 -25.98 38.52 4.70
C SER A 55 -25.50 38.03 3.33
N PRO A 56 -24.77 36.91 3.21
CA PRO A 56 -24.55 36.27 1.93
C PRO A 56 -25.72 35.33 1.61
N SER A 57 -26.69 35.81 0.84
CA SER A 57 -27.56 34.95 0.04
C SER A 57 -26.79 34.52 -1.20
N SER A 58 -26.20 33.32 -1.19
CA SER A 58 -25.70 32.67 -2.40
C SER A 58 -26.45 31.36 -2.62
N SER A 59 -27.53 31.43 -3.40
CA SER A 59 -28.10 30.27 -4.07
C SER A 59 -27.07 29.76 -5.08
N SER A 60 -26.36 28.68 -4.72
CA SER A 60 -25.50 27.97 -5.65
C SER A 60 -26.38 27.11 -6.56
N SER A 61 -26.78 27.66 -7.71
CA SER A 61 -27.33 26.87 -8.81
C SER A 61 -26.25 25.89 -9.30
N PRO A 62 -26.59 24.63 -9.63
CA PRO A 62 -25.63 23.70 -10.19
C PRO A 62 -25.12 24.25 -11.52
N ARG A 63 -23.79 24.36 -11.66
CA ARG A 63 -23.16 24.68 -12.95
C ARG A 63 -23.49 23.56 -13.93
N VAL A 64 -24.33 23.85 -14.91
CA VAL A 64 -24.52 23.00 -16.09
C VAL A 64 -23.19 22.94 -16.82
N LEU A 65 -22.55 21.78 -16.85
CA LEU A 65 -21.36 21.55 -17.66
C LEU A 65 -21.73 21.74 -19.13
N SER A 66 -20.94 22.48 -19.90
CA SER A 66 -21.15 22.64 -21.34
C SER A 66 -21.05 21.28 -22.03
N GLU A 67 -21.84 21.05 -23.08
CA GLU A 67 -21.87 19.82 -23.88
C GLU A 67 -20.48 19.39 -24.38
N THR A 68 -19.61 20.35 -24.72
CA THR A 68 -18.20 20.11 -25.11
C THR A 68 -17.36 19.55 -23.97
N ALA A 69 -17.40 20.17 -22.79
CA ALA A 69 -16.69 19.67 -21.61
C ALA A 69 -17.20 18.29 -21.15
N ALA A 70 -18.50 18.01 -21.31
CA ALA A 70 -19.06 16.69 -21.04
C ALA A 70 -18.59 15.65 -22.06
N ALA A 71 -18.49 16.02 -23.35
CA ALA A 71 -17.95 15.16 -24.39
C ALA A 71 -16.45 14.87 -24.22
N ASP A 72 -15.65 15.87 -23.81
CA ASP A 72 -14.22 15.71 -23.53
C ASP A 72 -13.98 14.78 -22.33
N VAL A 73 -14.77 14.94 -21.26
CA VAL A 73 -14.74 14.03 -20.10
C VAL A 73 -15.18 12.62 -20.49
N ALA A 74 -16.20 12.48 -21.33
CA ALA A 74 -16.63 11.17 -21.83
C ALA A 74 -15.56 10.48 -22.70
N ALA A 75 -14.90 11.24 -23.58
CA ALA A 75 -13.81 10.75 -24.42
C ALA A 75 -12.57 10.33 -23.59
N ASP A 76 -12.25 11.06 -22.53
CA ASP A 76 -11.19 10.70 -21.57
C ASP A 76 -11.54 9.39 -20.83
N VAL A 77 -12.79 9.25 -20.34
CA VAL A 77 -13.26 8.02 -19.69
C VAL A 77 -13.22 6.82 -20.64
N ASP A 78 -13.61 6.97 -21.90
CA ASP A 78 -13.56 5.89 -22.89
C ASP A 78 -12.12 5.49 -23.23
N ALA A 79 -11.19 6.45 -23.33
CA ALA A 79 -9.77 6.18 -23.53
C ALA A 79 -9.16 5.43 -22.33
N LEU A 80 -9.47 5.85 -21.10
CA LEU A 80 -9.06 5.16 -19.87
C LEU A 80 -9.63 3.74 -19.82
N ARG A 81 -10.92 3.56 -20.17
CA ARG A 81 -11.56 2.24 -20.20
C ARG A 81 -10.90 1.33 -21.24
N ALA A 82 -10.63 1.85 -22.43
CA ALA A 82 -9.96 1.09 -23.48
C ALA A 82 -8.53 0.69 -23.07
N HIS A 83 -7.79 1.57 -22.40
CA HIS A 83 -6.47 1.24 -21.87
C HIS A 83 -6.55 0.18 -20.77
N TYR A 84 -7.46 0.35 -19.80
CA TYR A 84 -7.70 -0.62 -18.73
C TYR A 84 -8.10 -2.00 -19.27
N ALA A 85 -8.97 -2.06 -20.29
CA ALA A 85 -9.39 -3.33 -20.88
C ALA A 85 -8.22 -4.09 -21.52
N ARG A 86 -7.35 -3.38 -22.25
CA ARG A 86 -6.20 -3.99 -22.94
C ARG A 86 -5.04 -4.31 -22.00
N GLU A 87 -4.64 -3.37 -21.16
CA GLU A 87 -3.43 -3.51 -20.34
C GLU A 87 -3.74 -4.08 -18.95
N GLY A 88 -5.01 -4.07 -18.54
CA GLY A 88 -5.45 -4.54 -17.22
C GLY A 88 -5.20 -3.53 -16.10
N TRP A 89 -4.69 -2.34 -16.41
CA TRP A 89 -4.48 -1.24 -15.47
C TRP A 89 -4.61 0.12 -16.14
N VAL A 90 -4.74 1.17 -15.33
CA VAL A 90 -4.71 2.57 -15.77
C VAL A 90 -4.30 3.49 -14.62
N VAL A 91 -3.64 4.60 -14.92
CA VAL A 91 -3.33 5.65 -13.94
C VAL A 91 -4.30 6.81 -14.08
N VAL A 92 -4.86 7.27 -12.96
CA VAL A 92 -5.67 8.47 -12.86
C VAL A 92 -4.95 9.48 -11.96
N ARG A 93 -4.58 10.62 -12.55
CA ARG A 93 -3.81 11.66 -11.87
C ARG A 93 -4.71 12.44 -10.90
N GLY A 94 -4.19 12.72 -9.70
CA GLY A 94 -4.89 13.53 -8.70
C GLY A 94 -6.27 13.00 -8.30
N VAL A 95 -6.49 11.67 -8.35
CA VAL A 95 -7.79 11.05 -8.02
C VAL A 95 -8.27 11.42 -6.61
N VAL A 96 -7.35 11.66 -5.68
CA VAL A 96 -7.67 12.28 -4.39
C VAL A 96 -6.91 13.59 -4.19
N SER A 97 -7.58 14.54 -3.56
CA SER A 97 -7.03 15.87 -3.27
C SER A 97 -5.89 15.81 -2.26
N ARG A 98 -5.00 16.80 -2.28
CA ARG A 98 -3.92 16.96 -1.31
C ARG A 98 -4.37 16.88 0.16
N ALA A 99 -5.51 17.47 0.51
CA ALA A 99 -6.05 17.39 1.87
C ALA A 99 -6.38 15.95 2.32
N VAL A 100 -6.82 15.10 1.40
CA VAL A 100 -7.04 13.67 1.68
C VAL A 100 -5.71 12.98 1.90
N VAL A 101 -4.72 13.26 1.04
CA VAL A 101 -3.36 12.72 1.19
C VAL A 101 -2.76 13.09 2.55
N ASP A 102 -2.79 14.37 2.93
CA ASP A 102 -2.24 14.83 4.21
C ASP A 102 -2.93 14.12 5.40
N ALA A 103 -4.25 13.90 5.33
CA ALA A 103 -4.98 13.17 6.36
C ALA A 103 -4.59 11.68 6.43
N LEU A 104 -4.32 11.03 5.29
CA LEU A 104 -3.86 9.65 5.23
C LEU A 104 -2.42 9.50 5.74
N GLN A 105 -1.56 10.46 5.44
CA GLN A 105 -0.19 10.53 5.95
C GLN A 105 -0.19 10.68 7.48
N LEU A 106 -0.96 11.63 8.01
CA LEU A 106 -1.08 11.83 9.47
C LEU A 106 -1.66 10.59 10.17
N ALA A 107 -2.67 9.95 9.57
CA ALA A 107 -3.23 8.72 10.09
C ALA A 107 -2.22 7.56 10.06
N THR A 108 -1.38 7.50 9.03
CA THR A 108 -0.27 6.54 8.94
C THR A 108 0.72 6.75 10.08
N ASP A 109 1.17 7.99 10.28
CA ASP A 109 2.17 8.30 11.31
C ASP A 109 1.63 7.99 12.72
N ALA A 110 0.34 8.25 12.96
CA ALA A 110 -0.33 7.89 14.21
C ALA A 110 -0.43 6.37 14.43
N LEU A 111 -0.72 5.59 13.39
CA LEU A 111 -0.73 4.13 13.45
C LEU A 111 0.66 3.59 13.77
N GLU A 112 1.70 4.10 13.11
CA GLU A 112 3.10 3.70 13.32
C GLU A 112 3.57 4.03 14.73
N ALA A 113 3.29 5.24 15.22
CA ALA A 113 3.60 5.63 16.59
C ALA A 113 2.92 4.70 17.63
N SER A 114 1.70 4.22 17.36
CA SER A 114 0.96 3.36 18.27
C SER A 114 1.52 1.94 18.42
N VAL A 115 2.50 1.55 17.58
CA VAL A 115 3.15 0.24 17.59
C VAL A 115 4.68 0.32 17.49
N ALA A 116 5.27 1.48 17.81
CA ALA A 116 6.71 1.71 17.69
C ALA A 116 7.57 0.76 18.56
N ASP A 117 6.98 0.21 19.62
CA ASP A 117 7.59 -0.73 20.56
C ASP A 117 7.46 -2.21 20.14
N VAL A 118 6.61 -2.50 19.15
CA VAL A 118 6.20 -3.87 18.82
C VAL A 118 7.32 -4.62 18.08
N THR A 119 7.60 -5.84 18.51
CA THR A 119 8.60 -6.74 17.90
C THR A 119 8.00 -7.98 17.23
N ALA A 120 6.69 -8.19 17.32
CA ALA A 120 5.97 -9.31 16.70
C ALA A 120 4.62 -8.85 16.15
N SER A 121 4.14 -9.47 15.06
CA SER A 121 2.87 -9.11 14.45
C SER A 121 1.72 -9.14 15.47
N THR A 122 0.84 -8.14 15.43
CA THR A 122 -0.19 -7.98 16.47
C THR A 122 -1.45 -7.33 15.91
N THR A 123 -2.57 -7.51 16.62
CA THR A 123 -3.82 -6.80 16.33
C THR A 123 -4.09 -5.81 17.45
N ARG A 124 -4.23 -4.52 17.12
CA ARG A 124 -4.68 -3.48 18.06
C ARG A 124 -5.87 -2.76 17.46
N PHE A 125 -6.96 -2.63 18.22
CA PHE A 125 -8.18 -1.91 17.80
C PHE A 125 -8.79 -2.42 16.47
N GLY A 126 -8.69 -3.72 16.19
CA GLY A 126 -9.17 -4.31 14.94
C GLY A 126 -8.30 -4.02 13.71
N VAL A 127 -7.15 -3.36 13.89
CA VAL A 127 -6.11 -3.17 12.86
C VAL A 127 -5.03 -4.22 13.08
N PHE A 128 -4.66 -4.95 12.03
CA PHE A 128 -3.58 -5.92 12.07
C PHE A 128 -2.28 -5.30 11.57
N PHE A 129 -1.23 -5.41 12.37
CA PHE A 129 0.10 -4.89 12.12
C PHE A 129 1.03 -6.08 11.88
N GLU A 130 1.48 -6.24 10.64
CA GLU A 130 2.44 -7.26 10.24
C GLU A 130 3.84 -6.65 10.32
N VAL A 131 4.72 -7.24 11.15
CA VAL A 131 6.10 -6.77 11.29
C VAL A 131 6.98 -7.21 10.11
N GLN A 132 7.99 -6.42 9.81
CA GLN A 132 9.02 -6.75 8.83
C GLN A 132 10.18 -7.47 9.53
N SER A 133 10.34 -8.76 9.27
CA SER A 133 11.51 -9.52 9.71
C SER A 133 12.74 -9.26 8.83
N ARG A 134 13.92 -9.70 9.29
CA ARG A 134 15.17 -9.58 8.50
C ARG A 134 15.13 -10.46 7.25
N SER A 135 14.53 -11.64 7.34
CA SER A 135 14.40 -12.57 6.21
C SER A 135 13.19 -12.25 5.30
N GLY A 136 12.25 -11.44 5.77
CA GLY A 136 10.95 -11.23 5.11
C GLY A 136 9.92 -12.34 5.38
N ARG A 137 10.29 -13.41 6.10
CA ARG A 137 9.36 -14.49 6.46
C ARG A 137 8.39 -14.07 7.55
N LYS A 138 7.14 -14.53 7.42
CA LYS A 138 6.06 -14.33 8.39
C LYS A 138 6.34 -15.07 9.70
N GLY A 139 5.88 -14.50 10.81
CA GLY A 139 6.01 -15.11 12.15
C GLY A 139 7.37 -14.87 12.82
N GLU A 140 8.38 -14.41 12.09
CA GLU A 140 9.65 -14.00 12.66
C GLU A 140 9.54 -12.62 13.35
N PRO A 141 10.40 -12.33 14.35
CA PRO A 141 10.46 -11.02 14.98
C PRO A 141 10.81 -9.89 14.00
N ALA A 142 10.36 -8.68 14.33
CA ALA A 142 10.69 -7.47 13.60
C ALA A 142 12.21 -7.25 13.55
N ARG A 143 12.73 -6.80 12.40
CA ARG A 143 14.14 -6.46 12.20
C ARG A 143 14.62 -5.34 13.13
N SER A 144 13.68 -4.51 13.56
CA SER A 144 13.82 -3.50 14.61
C SER A 144 12.41 -3.24 15.18
N PRO A 145 12.27 -2.80 16.45
CA PRO A 145 10.97 -2.41 17.00
C PRO A 145 10.21 -1.46 16.08
N GLY A 146 8.92 -1.72 15.88
CA GLY A 146 8.04 -0.92 15.03
C GLY A 146 8.29 -1.04 13.52
N ALA A 147 9.22 -1.90 13.07
CA ALA A 147 9.40 -2.14 11.63
C ALA A 147 8.20 -2.93 11.09
N LEU A 148 7.39 -2.28 10.27
CA LEU A 148 6.18 -2.87 9.68
C LEU A 148 6.42 -3.30 8.22
N ARG A 149 5.85 -4.46 7.86
CA ARG A 149 5.69 -4.97 6.49
C ARG A 149 4.39 -4.45 5.89
N LYS A 150 3.31 -4.49 6.68
CA LYS A 150 1.97 -4.14 6.23
C LYS A 150 1.05 -3.80 7.40
N VAL A 151 0.11 -2.89 7.18
CA VAL A 151 -1.02 -2.64 8.09
C VAL A 151 -2.32 -2.98 7.39
N SER A 152 -3.14 -3.85 7.97
CA SER A 152 -4.41 -4.29 7.39
C SER A 152 -5.60 -3.70 8.15
N SER A 153 -6.62 -3.29 7.40
CA SER A 153 -7.83 -2.65 7.91
C SER A 153 -7.63 -1.33 8.69
N PRO A 154 -6.74 -0.40 8.26
CA PRO A 154 -6.49 0.85 9.00
C PRO A 154 -7.74 1.74 9.19
N GLY A 155 -8.78 1.57 8.36
CA GLY A 155 -10.06 2.26 8.50
C GLY A 155 -10.82 1.89 9.77
N LYS A 156 -10.49 0.77 10.44
CA LYS A 156 -11.04 0.41 11.75
C LYS A 156 -10.63 1.39 12.85
N ARG A 157 -9.51 2.11 12.67
CA ARG A 157 -8.99 3.05 13.67
C ARG A 157 -9.01 4.50 13.20
N HIS A 158 -8.75 4.77 11.92
CA HIS A 158 -8.64 6.13 11.40
C HIS A 158 -9.70 6.42 10.33
N ALA A 159 -10.47 7.48 10.57
CA ALA A 159 -11.54 7.93 9.68
C ALA A 159 -11.04 8.32 8.28
N ALA A 160 -9.78 8.75 8.15
CA ALA A 160 -9.19 9.06 6.84
C ALA A 160 -9.22 7.83 5.91
N PHE A 161 -8.75 6.67 6.39
CA PHE A 161 -8.81 5.42 5.63
C PHE A 161 -10.24 4.92 5.44
N ALA A 162 -11.11 5.07 6.45
CA ALA A 162 -12.51 4.68 6.33
C ALA A 162 -13.29 5.52 5.31
N ARG A 163 -12.90 6.80 5.11
CA ARG A 163 -13.45 7.66 4.06
C ARG A 163 -12.89 7.30 2.70
N LEU A 164 -11.60 6.97 2.62
CA LEU A 164 -10.95 6.58 1.36
C LEU A 164 -11.62 5.36 0.70
N THR A 165 -12.06 4.37 1.49
CA THR A 165 -12.78 3.18 0.98
C THR A 165 -14.15 3.48 0.37
N ARG A 166 -14.63 4.73 0.50
CA ARG A 166 -15.92 5.23 0.01
C ARG A 166 -15.78 6.57 -0.72
N ASP A 167 -14.56 6.94 -1.12
CA ASP A 167 -14.33 8.21 -1.82
C ASP A 167 -15.02 8.16 -3.18
N ALA A 168 -15.91 9.14 -3.45
CA ALA A 168 -16.75 9.14 -4.63
C ALA A 168 -15.92 9.14 -5.93
N ARG A 169 -14.75 9.79 -5.95
CA ARG A 169 -13.89 9.85 -7.13
C ARG A 169 -13.25 8.50 -7.43
N VAL A 170 -12.86 7.77 -6.38
CA VAL A 170 -12.31 6.42 -6.51
C VAL A 170 -13.39 5.45 -6.99
N LEU A 171 -14.58 5.51 -6.40
CA LEU A 171 -15.72 4.67 -6.79
C LEU A 171 -16.17 4.95 -8.24
N GLU A 172 -16.17 6.22 -8.66
CA GLU A 172 -16.51 6.60 -10.03
C GLU A 172 -15.58 5.95 -11.06
N VAL A 173 -14.26 5.96 -10.82
CA VAL A 173 -13.30 5.28 -11.71
C VAL A 173 -13.51 3.75 -11.67
N VAL A 174 -13.68 3.17 -10.49
CA VAL A 174 -13.94 1.73 -10.33
C VAL A 174 -15.17 1.27 -11.13
N GLU A 175 -16.24 2.04 -11.12
CA GLU A 175 -17.49 1.68 -11.79
C GLU A 175 -17.45 2.03 -13.29
N ARG A 176 -16.99 3.23 -13.66
CA ARG A 176 -17.06 3.74 -15.05
C ARG A 176 -15.91 3.30 -15.95
N VAL A 177 -14.70 3.16 -15.38
CA VAL A 177 -13.48 2.80 -16.10
C VAL A 177 -13.16 1.33 -15.93
N CYS A 178 -13.22 0.82 -14.71
CA CYS A 178 -12.88 -0.59 -14.45
C CYS A 178 -14.06 -1.56 -14.66
N GLY A 179 -15.28 -1.05 -14.87
CA GLY A 179 -16.45 -1.85 -15.24
C GLY A 179 -17.05 -2.66 -14.09
N VAL A 180 -16.82 -2.26 -12.84
CA VAL A 180 -17.47 -2.90 -11.68
C VAL A 180 -18.94 -2.53 -11.63
N ARG A 181 -19.81 -3.53 -11.54
CA ARG A 181 -21.28 -3.40 -11.66
C ARG A 181 -21.98 -3.52 -10.32
N ASP A 182 -23.22 -3.04 -10.28
CA ASP A 182 -24.19 -3.22 -9.20
C ASP A 182 -23.70 -2.74 -7.81
N GLY A 183 -22.90 -1.67 -7.82
CA GLY A 183 -22.37 -0.99 -6.63
C GLY A 183 -21.02 -1.55 -6.18
N ALA A 184 -19.97 -0.74 -6.31
CA ALA A 184 -18.64 -1.13 -5.86
C ALA A 184 -18.49 -1.08 -4.33
N LYS A 185 -17.99 -2.17 -3.74
CA LYS A 185 -17.72 -2.28 -2.30
C LYS A 185 -16.27 -2.64 -2.02
N CYS A 186 -15.61 -1.80 -1.23
CA CYS A 186 -14.27 -2.11 -0.73
C CYS A 186 -14.33 -3.27 0.27
N VAL A 187 -13.66 -4.39 -0.06
CA VAL A 187 -13.61 -5.61 0.76
C VAL A 187 -12.27 -5.78 1.47
N VAL A 188 -11.20 -5.18 0.95
CA VAL A 188 -9.85 -5.18 1.53
C VAL A 188 -9.27 -3.78 1.42
N HIS A 189 -8.62 -3.30 2.47
CA HIS A 189 -7.81 -2.10 2.43
C HIS A 189 -6.59 -2.22 3.34
N GLN A 190 -5.42 -1.87 2.82
CA GLN A 190 -4.13 -2.11 3.47
C GLN A 190 -3.15 -0.95 3.23
N LEU A 191 -2.11 -0.92 4.06
CA LEU A 191 -0.95 -0.05 3.91
C LEU A 191 0.30 -0.91 3.83
N PRO A 192 0.71 -1.33 2.62
CA PRO A 192 2.00 -1.96 2.42
C PRO A 192 3.14 -1.00 2.81
N ARG A 193 4.27 -1.59 3.22
CA ARG A 193 5.49 -0.85 3.55
C ARG A 193 6.63 -1.37 2.69
N GLY A 194 7.26 -0.48 1.93
CA GLY A 194 8.46 -0.77 1.15
C GLY A 194 9.72 -0.80 2.02
N ALA A 195 9.68 -1.35 3.24
CA ALA A 195 10.78 -1.32 4.21
C ALA A 195 11.96 -2.24 3.82
N GLY A 196 12.53 -2.00 2.64
CA GLY A 196 13.76 -2.62 2.13
C GLY A 196 13.58 -3.97 1.43
N THR A 197 12.42 -4.63 1.51
CA THR A 197 12.14 -5.88 0.79
C THR A 197 11.05 -5.68 -0.26
N PRO A 198 11.21 -6.25 -1.46
CA PRO A 198 10.21 -6.13 -2.52
C PRO A 198 8.91 -6.85 -2.12
N PHE A 199 7.85 -6.57 -2.86
CA PHE A 199 6.67 -7.45 -2.90
C PHE A 199 6.76 -8.23 -4.20
N PRO A 200 6.94 -9.56 -4.16
CA PRO A 200 7.04 -10.34 -5.40
C PRO A 200 5.73 -10.31 -6.19
N PHE A 201 5.81 -10.69 -7.46
CA PHE A 201 4.64 -10.68 -8.34
C PHE A 201 3.55 -11.64 -7.82
N HIS A 202 2.31 -11.19 -7.84
CA HIS A 202 1.13 -11.95 -7.41
C HIS A 202 -0.15 -11.41 -8.07
N GLN A 203 -1.21 -12.23 -8.03
CA GLN A 203 -2.58 -11.85 -8.40
C GLN A 203 -3.47 -11.81 -7.15
N ASP A 204 -4.15 -10.69 -6.93
CA ASP A 204 -4.93 -10.45 -5.70
C ASP A 204 -6.23 -11.27 -5.64
N ALA A 205 -6.82 -11.63 -6.79
CA ALA A 205 -8.07 -12.38 -6.86
C ALA A 205 -8.01 -13.74 -6.14
N SER A 206 -6.80 -14.32 -6.00
CA SER A 206 -6.58 -15.58 -5.28
C SER A 206 -6.80 -15.44 -3.77
N PHE A 207 -6.56 -14.25 -3.20
CA PHE A 207 -6.69 -13.96 -1.77
C PHE A 207 -8.09 -13.48 -1.36
N LEU A 208 -9.03 -13.36 -2.32
CA LEU A 208 -10.41 -12.97 -2.02
C LEU A 208 -11.12 -14.08 -1.24
N LYS A 209 -11.80 -13.68 -0.16
CA LYS A 209 -12.68 -14.60 0.57
C LYS A 209 -13.81 -15.11 -0.35
N PRO A 210 -14.36 -16.32 -0.13
CA PRO A 210 -15.30 -16.96 -1.05
C PRO A 210 -16.44 -16.05 -1.54
N LEU A 211 -17.14 -15.38 -0.63
CA LEU A 211 -18.24 -14.47 -1.00
C LEU A 211 -17.76 -13.24 -1.80
N ALA A 212 -16.58 -12.70 -1.49
CA ALA A 212 -16.01 -11.59 -2.24
C ALA A 212 -15.56 -12.04 -3.63
N ARG A 213 -15.04 -13.27 -3.75
CA ARG A 213 -14.65 -13.88 -5.02
C ARG A 213 -15.85 -14.13 -5.93
N GLU A 214 -16.92 -14.72 -5.40
CA GLU A 214 -18.19 -14.92 -6.13
C GLU A 214 -18.73 -13.59 -6.68
N ARG A 215 -18.69 -12.53 -5.86
CA ARG A 215 -19.10 -11.18 -6.27
C ARG A 215 -18.22 -10.61 -7.36
N TYR A 216 -16.89 -10.73 -7.21
CA TYR A 216 -15.94 -10.33 -8.23
C TYR A 216 -16.23 -11.05 -9.56
N GLU A 217 -16.44 -12.36 -9.53
CA GLU A 217 -16.70 -13.17 -10.74
C GLU A 217 -18.05 -12.79 -11.39
N SER A 218 -19.06 -12.44 -10.59
CA SER A 218 -20.41 -12.13 -11.07
C SER A 218 -20.57 -10.68 -11.54
N PHE A 219 -19.91 -9.72 -10.88
CA PHE A 219 -20.15 -8.29 -11.02
C PHE A 219 -18.90 -7.48 -11.38
N GLY A 220 -17.75 -8.13 -11.51
CA GLY A 220 -16.46 -7.48 -11.70
C GLY A 220 -15.82 -7.03 -10.39
N GLY A 221 -14.55 -6.67 -10.49
CA GLY A 221 -13.76 -6.12 -9.39
C GLY A 221 -12.60 -5.30 -9.91
N ALA A 222 -12.07 -4.44 -9.04
CA ALA A 222 -10.95 -3.57 -9.35
C ALA A 222 -10.15 -3.30 -8.07
N ASN A 223 -8.83 -3.30 -8.21
CA ASN A 223 -7.93 -2.92 -7.14
C ASN A 223 -7.35 -1.54 -7.44
N VAL A 224 -7.03 -0.81 -6.38
CA VAL A 224 -6.56 0.57 -6.46
C VAL A 224 -5.38 0.73 -5.53
N VAL A 225 -4.31 1.34 -6.02
CA VAL A 225 -3.23 1.88 -5.21
C VAL A 225 -3.31 3.40 -5.26
N VAL A 226 -3.41 4.05 -4.10
CA VAL A 226 -3.36 5.51 -3.97
C VAL A 226 -2.02 5.91 -3.36
N ALA A 227 -1.28 6.77 -4.07
CA ALA A 227 0.01 7.27 -3.63
C ALA A 227 -0.16 8.35 -2.55
N MET A 228 0.47 8.15 -1.39
CA MET A 228 0.55 9.19 -0.34
C MET A 228 1.89 9.92 -0.40
N ASP A 229 2.96 9.22 -0.79
CA ASP A 229 4.25 9.81 -1.12
C ASP A 229 4.52 9.59 -2.60
N ARG A 230 5.43 10.37 -3.19
CA ARG A 230 5.90 10.14 -4.55
C ARG A 230 6.44 8.70 -4.65
N SER A 231 6.01 7.96 -5.65
CA SER A 231 6.38 6.57 -5.90
C SER A 231 6.96 6.46 -7.30
N ASP A 232 8.17 5.96 -7.42
CA ASP A 232 8.88 5.79 -8.69
C ASP A 232 9.85 4.60 -8.59
N PRO A 233 10.47 4.15 -9.71
CA PRO A 233 11.36 2.99 -9.66
C PRO A 233 12.50 3.11 -8.62
N ALA A 234 13.00 4.33 -8.36
CA ALA A 234 14.13 4.53 -7.44
C ALA A 234 13.76 4.30 -5.97
N ASN A 235 12.50 4.48 -5.58
CA ASN A 235 12.02 4.14 -4.23
C ASN A 235 11.18 2.86 -4.18
N GLY A 236 11.32 2.00 -5.19
CA GLY A 236 10.69 0.69 -5.28
C GLY A 236 9.23 0.74 -5.72
N GLY A 237 8.89 1.64 -6.64
CA GLY A 237 7.53 1.91 -7.11
C GLY A 237 6.66 0.68 -7.37
N PHE A 238 5.35 0.90 -7.36
CA PHE A 238 4.37 -0.13 -7.70
C PHE A 238 4.58 -0.55 -9.17
N THR A 239 4.70 -1.85 -9.39
CA THR A 239 4.98 -2.42 -10.71
C THR A 239 3.84 -3.33 -11.11
N VAL A 240 3.40 -3.20 -12.35
CA VAL A 240 2.39 -4.04 -12.98
C VAL A 240 2.99 -4.77 -14.17
N LEU A 241 2.47 -5.94 -14.47
CA LEU A 241 2.76 -6.67 -15.70
C LEU A 241 1.51 -6.60 -16.58
N GLY A 242 1.50 -5.68 -17.53
CA GLY A 242 0.36 -5.45 -18.41
C GLY A 242 -0.12 -6.73 -19.09
N ARG A 243 -1.42 -6.82 -19.38
CA ARG A 243 -2.07 -7.93 -20.13
C ARG A 243 -2.12 -9.28 -19.41
N THR A 244 -1.41 -9.44 -18.29
CA THR A 244 -1.41 -10.69 -17.51
C THR A 244 -2.78 -11.03 -16.92
N HIS A 245 -3.72 -10.09 -16.87
CA HIS A 245 -5.11 -10.33 -16.45
C HIS A 245 -5.89 -11.22 -17.43
N GLU A 246 -5.50 -11.27 -18.70
CA GLU A 246 -6.16 -12.07 -19.74
C GLU A 246 -5.83 -13.56 -19.61
N GLY A 247 -4.70 -13.90 -18.98
CA GLY A 247 -4.27 -15.28 -18.74
C GLY A 247 -5.11 -16.03 -17.71
N GLY A 248 -6.06 -15.35 -17.05
CA GLY A 248 -6.86 -15.92 -15.98
C GLY A 248 -6.10 -16.01 -14.66
N ASP A 249 -6.69 -16.74 -13.71
CA ASP A 249 -5.96 -17.16 -12.52
C ASP A 249 -4.91 -18.17 -12.98
N MET A 250 -3.62 -17.88 -12.80
CA MET A 250 -2.56 -18.78 -13.28
C MET A 250 -2.50 -20.12 -12.52
N THR A 251 -3.46 -20.37 -11.62
CA THR A 251 -3.90 -21.65 -11.04
C THR A 251 -2.86 -22.45 -10.24
N ARG A 252 -3.26 -22.77 -9.01
CA ARG A 252 -2.82 -23.90 -8.14
C ARG A 252 -1.39 -23.86 -7.58
N GLU A 253 -0.39 -23.36 -8.29
CA GLU A 253 1.01 -23.28 -7.81
C GLU A 253 1.31 -21.94 -7.10
N THR A 254 0.64 -20.87 -7.53
CA THR A 254 0.71 -19.52 -6.96
C THR A 254 -0.53 -19.11 -6.14
N ARG A 255 -1.49 -20.03 -5.98
CA ARG A 255 -2.71 -19.76 -5.19
C ARG A 255 -2.32 -19.59 -3.73
N ASP A 256 -2.66 -18.44 -3.16
CA ASP A 256 -2.27 -18.01 -1.80
C ASP A 256 -0.75 -17.81 -1.61
N SER A 257 0.03 -17.74 -2.68
CA SER A 257 1.48 -17.56 -2.63
C SER A 257 1.94 -16.40 -3.52
N TYR A 258 3.10 -15.87 -3.16
CA TYR A 258 3.83 -14.90 -3.96
C TYR A 258 4.71 -15.67 -4.95
N ASP A 259 5.07 -15.05 -6.08
CA ASP A 259 6.16 -15.56 -6.90
C ASP A 259 7.44 -15.63 -6.02
N THR A 260 7.88 -16.85 -5.71
CA THR A 260 9.09 -17.09 -4.92
C THR A 260 10.30 -17.38 -5.80
N SER A 261 10.21 -17.18 -7.12
CA SER A 261 11.35 -17.33 -8.01
C SER A 261 12.53 -16.53 -7.48
N GLY A 262 13.65 -17.21 -7.29
CA GLY A 262 14.89 -16.59 -6.81
C GLY A 262 15.58 -15.80 -7.92
N ASP A 263 16.60 -15.02 -7.55
CA ASP A 263 17.47 -14.37 -8.53
C ASP A 263 18.03 -15.42 -9.51
N GLY A 264 17.61 -15.33 -10.79
CA GLY A 264 18.05 -16.24 -11.86
C GLY A 264 17.03 -17.30 -12.31
N GLU A 265 15.87 -17.40 -11.67
CA GLU A 265 14.74 -18.21 -12.16
C GLU A 265 13.80 -17.36 -13.03
N ALA A 266 13.21 -17.97 -14.06
CA ALA A 266 12.21 -17.30 -14.88
C ALA A 266 10.95 -17.04 -14.03
N SER A 267 10.46 -15.80 -14.03
CA SER A 267 9.19 -15.49 -13.36
C SER A 267 8.08 -16.36 -13.96
N VAL A 268 7.16 -16.78 -13.11
CA VAL A 268 5.94 -17.48 -13.53
C VAL A 268 5.01 -16.60 -14.36
N PHE A 269 5.24 -15.28 -14.34
CA PHE A 269 4.51 -14.30 -15.12
C PHE A 269 5.31 -13.84 -16.33
N ASP A 270 4.61 -13.51 -17.41
CA ASP A 270 5.21 -12.77 -18.52
C ASP A 270 5.58 -11.35 -18.07
N VAL A 271 6.89 -11.08 -18.06
CA VAL A 271 7.45 -9.78 -17.67
C VAL A 271 7.66 -8.84 -18.86
N SER A 272 7.31 -9.23 -20.08
CA SER A 272 7.51 -8.44 -21.31
C SER A 272 6.76 -7.10 -21.29
N HIS A 273 5.66 -7.03 -20.54
CA HIS A 273 4.81 -5.84 -20.37
C HIS A 273 4.97 -5.18 -19.00
N LEU A 274 6.17 -5.25 -18.41
CA LEU A 274 6.46 -4.61 -17.13
C LEU A 274 6.37 -3.08 -17.21
N ALA A 275 5.57 -2.48 -16.33
CA ALA A 275 5.45 -1.04 -16.17
C ALA A 275 5.56 -0.64 -14.70
N CYS A 276 6.33 0.41 -14.43
CA CYS A 276 6.44 1.04 -13.11
C CYS A 276 6.26 2.56 -13.27
N GLU A 277 5.01 2.99 -13.21
CA GLU A 277 4.65 4.39 -13.39
C GLU A 277 5.11 5.25 -12.20
N THR A 278 5.57 6.46 -12.51
CA THR A 278 5.78 7.47 -11.47
C THR A 278 4.43 8.00 -11.01
N LEU A 279 4.16 7.93 -9.71
CA LEU A 279 2.94 8.43 -9.09
C LEU A 279 3.28 9.58 -8.14
N GLU A 280 2.59 10.70 -8.30
CA GLU A 280 2.65 11.81 -7.35
C GLU A 280 1.62 11.63 -6.22
N PRO A 281 1.81 12.26 -5.05
CA PRO A 281 0.84 12.20 -3.97
C PRO A 281 -0.57 12.60 -4.42
N GLY A 282 -1.52 11.67 -4.30
CA GLY A 282 -2.91 11.82 -4.74
C GLY A 282 -3.25 11.12 -6.05
N ASP A 283 -2.26 10.65 -6.80
CA ASP A 283 -2.47 9.78 -7.96
C ASP A 283 -2.97 8.40 -7.54
N GLY A 284 -3.73 7.76 -8.43
CA GLY A 284 -4.19 6.39 -8.29
C GLY A 284 -3.82 5.53 -9.48
N ILE A 285 -3.36 4.30 -9.24
CA ILE A 285 -3.31 3.25 -10.27
C ILE A 285 -4.41 2.23 -9.97
N PHE A 286 -5.27 2.02 -10.95
CA PHE A 286 -6.39 1.09 -10.93
C PHE A 286 -6.00 -0.12 -11.75
N PHE A 287 -6.24 -1.32 -11.25
CA PHE A 287 -5.81 -2.55 -11.91
C PHE A 287 -6.77 -3.71 -11.66
N HIS A 288 -6.80 -4.63 -12.62
CA HIS A 288 -7.63 -5.81 -12.61
C HIS A 288 -7.20 -6.76 -11.47
N PRO A 289 -8.11 -7.43 -10.74
CA PRO A 289 -7.75 -8.36 -9.68
C PRO A 289 -6.86 -9.55 -10.11
N LEU A 290 -6.87 -9.88 -11.40
CA LEU A 290 -5.99 -10.88 -12.03
C LEU A 290 -4.72 -10.28 -12.66
N LEU A 291 -4.47 -8.98 -12.55
CA LEU A 291 -3.23 -8.43 -13.06
C LEU A 291 -2.08 -8.79 -12.11
N ALA A 292 -1.04 -9.41 -12.66
CA ALA A 292 0.18 -9.68 -11.91
C ALA A 292 0.87 -8.36 -11.59
N HIS A 293 1.18 -8.16 -10.31
CA HIS A 293 1.75 -6.92 -9.83
C HIS A 293 2.63 -7.15 -8.59
N GLY A 294 3.48 -6.19 -8.30
CA GLY A 294 4.45 -6.25 -7.22
C GLY A 294 5.01 -4.87 -6.90
N SER A 295 6.13 -4.84 -6.18
CA SER A 295 6.87 -3.60 -6.01
C SER A 295 8.34 -3.88 -5.74
N GLY A 296 9.20 -2.98 -6.21
CA GLY A 296 10.64 -3.07 -6.00
C GLY A 296 11.06 -2.79 -4.56
N SER A 297 12.31 -3.15 -4.26
CA SER A 297 13.00 -2.73 -3.04
C SER A 297 13.17 -1.23 -3.03
N ASN A 298 12.87 -0.58 -1.90
CA ASN A 298 13.22 0.83 -1.72
C ASN A 298 14.68 0.94 -1.26
N VAL A 299 15.56 1.37 -2.16
CA VAL A 299 16.99 1.60 -1.90
C VAL A 299 17.32 3.08 -1.72
N SER A 300 16.32 3.96 -1.81
CA SER A 300 16.48 5.40 -1.64
C SER A 300 16.28 5.83 -0.18
N ASP A 301 16.55 7.10 0.10
CA ASP A 301 16.24 7.78 1.36
C ASP A 301 14.79 8.28 1.46
N ARG A 302 14.02 8.20 0.36
CA ARG A 302 12.63 8.67 0.29
C ARG A 302 11.67 7.60 0.79
N ARG A 303 10.69 8.03 1.60
CA ARG A 303 9.55 7.17 1.97
C ARG A 303 8.66 6.88 0.75
N ARG A 304 8.01 5.73 0.78
CA ARG A 304 6.98 5.32 -0.19
C ARG A 304 5.77 4.77 0.55
N ARG A 305 4.86 5.65 0.96
CA ARG A 305 3.56 5.26 1.51
C ARG A 305 2.53 5.17 0.39
N ILE A 306 1.87 4.01 0.32
CA ILE A 306 0.72 3.77 -0.55
C ILE A 306 -0.42 3.13 0.25
N ALA A 307 -1.66 3.37 -0.18
CA ALA A 307 -2.83 2.66 0.31
C ALA A 307 -3.37 1.75 -0.79
N THR A 308 -3.65 0.49 -0.48
CA THR A 308 -4.29 -0.44 -1.41
C THR A 308 -5.75 -0.65 -1.01
N LEU A 309 -6.63 -0.73 -2.00
CA LEU A 309 -8.08 -0.91 -1.85
C LEU A 309 -8.53 -1.94 -2.86
N TRP A 310 -9.30 -2.94 -2.45
CA TRP A 310 -9.88 -3.94 -3.35
C TRP A 310 -11.39 -3.80 -3.36
N TYR A 311 -11.96 -3.61 -4.55
CA TYR A 311 -13.38 -3.45 -4.77
C TYR A 311 -13.94 -4.64 -5.52
N VAL A 312 -15.14 -5.06 -5.12
CA VAL A 312 -15.96 -6.03 -5.84
C VAL A 312 -17.36 -5.45 -6.02
N GLY A 313 -18.03 -5.82 -7.11
CA GLY A 313 -19.39 -5.37 -7.38
C GLY A 313 -20.46 -6.14 -6.61
N GLY A 314 -21.71 -5.83 -6.93
CA GLY A 314 -22.88 -6.54 -6.43
C GLY A 314 -23.55 -5.89 -5.24
N GLU A 315 -24.88 -5.96 -5.23
CA GLU A 315 -25.71 -5.30 -4.23
C GLU A 315 -25.39 -5.75 -2.78
N ASP A 316 -25.49 -4.80 -1.86
CA ASP A 316 -25.54 -5.12 -0.44
C ASP A 316 -26.89 -5.80 -0.11
N ARG A 317 -26.96 -7.12 -0.29
CA ARG A 317 -28.12 -7.95 0.13
C ARG A 317 -28.48 -7.81 1.61
N GLU A 318 -27.62 -7.22 2.44
CA GLU A 318 -27.92 -6.84 3.83
C GLU A 318 -29.00 -5.75 3.96
N ARG A 319 -29.21 -4.93 2.91
CA ARG A 319 -30.25 -3.89 2.92
C ARG A 319 -31.68 -4.46 2.76
N GLY A 320 -31.81 -5.72 2.33
CA GLY A 320 -33.10 -6.41 2.14
C GLY A 320 -33.56 -7.30 3.31
N ARG A 321 -32.70 -7.59 4.30
CA ARG A 321 -33.03 -8.46 5.46
C ARG A 321 -33.44 -7.71 6.74
N ARG A 322 -33.55 -6.38 6.67
CA ARG A 322 -34.12 -5.54 7.72
C ARG A 322 -35.42 -4.92 7.23
N ARG A 323 -36.45 -5.76 7.08
CA ARG A 323 -37.85 -5.35 7.05
C ARG A 323 -38.63 -6.35 7.89
#